data_AF-A0A7C8GR80-F1
#
_entry.id   AF-A0A7C8GR80-F1
#
_cell.length_a   1.000
_cell.length_b   1.000
_cell.length_c   1.000
_cell.angle_alpha   90.00
_cell.angle_beta   90.00
_cell.angle_gamma   90.00
#
_symmetry.space_group_name_H-M   'P 1'
#
loop_
_entity.id
_entity.type
_entity.pdbx_description
1 polymer ?
#
loop_
_entity_poly.entity_id
_entity_poly.type
_entity_poly.pdbx_seq_one_letter_code
_entity_poly.pdbx_strand_id
1 'polypeptide(L)'
;MMEKKTFQTLMNRLFIFFPNWNIKLEDPHVAKEWYQQFESCTDQEFSLMIQTYIDKETYPPTVAGLKQYLIEQQRKSMEQLEWEQTIKQWDRGNE
;
A
#
# COMPACT_ATOMS: atom_id res chain seq x y z
N MET A 1 3.32 -9.86 -2.71
CA MET A 1 4.59 -9.13 -2.55
C MET A 1 4.55 -7.95 -3.48
N MET A 2 5.03 -6.80 -3.03
CA MET A 2 5.03 -5.57 -3.81
C MET A 2 5.91 -5.71 -5.07
N GLU A 3 5.44 -5.24 -6.21
CA GLU A 3 6.24 -5.18 -7.43
C GLU A 3 7.10 -3.92 -7.44
N LYS A 4 8.35 -4.05 -7.92
CA LYS A 4 9.28 -2.91 -8.03
C LYS A 4 8.72 -1.78 -8.89
N LYS A 5 8.00 -2.11 -9.95
CA LYS A 5 7.37 -1.13 -10.84
C LYS A 5 6.26 -0.36 -10.12
N THR A 6 5.40 -1.09 -9.40
CA THR A 6 4.34 -0.49 -8.57
C THR A 6 4.92 0.46 -7.53
N PHE A 7 5.98 0.03 -6.83
CA PHE A 7 6.71 0.88 -5.88
C PHE A 7 7.21 2.16 -6.52
N GLN A 8 7.93 2.08 -7.65
CA GLN A 8 8.46 3.25 -8.34
C GLN A 8 7.35 4.21 -8.79
N THR A 9 6.27 3.69 -9.37
CA THR A 9 5.14 4.50 -9.80
C THR A 9 4.50 5.26 -8.63
N LEU A 10 4.27 4.59 -7.51
CA LEU A 10 3.62 5.19 -6.34
C LEU A 10 4.55 6.15 -5.59
N MET A 11 5.85 5.88 -5.54
CA MET A 11 6.81 6.82 -4.97
C MET A 11 6.98 8.07 -5.85
N ASN A 12 6.96 7.92 -7.18
CA ASN A 12 6.92 9.06 -8.10
C ASN A 12 5.65 9.88 -7.92
N ARG A 13 4.53 9.23 -7.59
CA ARG A 13 3.29 9.94 -7.24
C ARG A 13 3.48 10.83 -6.02
N LEU A 14 4.19 10.39 -4.98
CA LEU A 14 4.50 11.22 -3.82
C LEU A 14 5.29 12.49 -4.20
N PHE A 15 6.23 12.41 -5.15
CA PHE A 15 6.94 13.61 -5.62
C PHE A 15 6.04 14.65 -6.30
N ILE A 16 4.96 14.21 -6.95
CA ILE A 16 4.00 15.13 -7.58
C ILE A 16 3.26 15.93 -6.49
N PHE A 17 2.87 15.28 -5.39
CA PHE A 17 2.16 15.95 -4.28
C PHE A 17 3.11 16.67 -3.31
N PHE A 18 4.36 16.22 -3.21
CA PHE A 18 5.39 16.76 -2.31
C PHE A 18 6.66 17.12 -3.10
N PRO A 19 6.62 18.16 -3.95
CA PRO A 19 7.73 18.48 -4.86
C PRO A 19 9.04 18.86 -4.15
N ASN A 20 8.96 19.33 -2.90
CA ASN A 20 10.13 19.75 -2.10
C ASN A 20 10.62 18.64 -1.16
N TRP A 21 10.30 17.37 -1.42
CA TRP A 21 10.66 16.25 -0.55
C TRP A 21 12.18 15.98 -0.49
N ASN A 22 12.93 16.38 -1.52
CA ASN A 22 14.40 16.30 -1.57
C ASN A 22 15.00 14.89 -1.37
N ILE A 23 14.25 13.83 -1.69
CA ILE A 23 14.78 12.46 -1.78
C ILE A 23 15.32 12.20 -3.19
N LYS A 24 16.45 11.50 -3.28
CA LYS A 24 17.08 11.07 -4.54
C LYS A 24 16.67 9.64 -4.89
N LEU A 25 15.42 9.40 -5.31
CA LEU A 25 14.98 8.05 -5.68
C LEU A 25 15.61 7.52 -6.98
N GLU A 26 16.20 8.39 -7.78
CA GLU A 26 17.05 8.03 -8.91
C GLU A 26 18.35 7.35 -8.47
N ASP A 27 18.79 7.55 -7.21
CA ASP A 27 19.88 6.79 -6.62
C ASP A 27 19.40 5.37 -6.30
N PRO A 28 19.95 4.33 -6.97
CA PRO A 28 19.53 2.95 -6.75
C PRO A 28 19.71 2.48 -5.32
N HIS A 29 20.69 3.03 -4.58
CA HIS A 29 20.91 2.70 -3.18
C HIS A 29 19.75 3.21 -2.32
N VAL A 30 19.38 4.49 -2.48
CA VAL A 30 18.25 5.10 -1.75
C VAL A 30 16.94 4.38 -2.09
N ALA A 31 16.67 4.14 -3.37
CA ALA A 31 15.45 3.44 -3.79
C ALA A 31 15.37 2.02 -3.20
N LYS A 32 16.50 1.30 -3.13
CA LYS A 32 16.57 -0.02 -2.53
C LYS A 32 16.26 0.01 -1.04
N GLU A 33 16.87 0.93 -0.29
CA GLU A 33 16.63 1.06 1.15
C GLU A 33 15.16 1.36 1.44
N TRP A 34 14.54 2.25 0.65
CA TRP A 34 13.11 2.53 0.77
C TRP A 34 12.25 1.31 0.43
N TYR A 35 12.53 0.62 -0.68
CA TYR A 35 11.78 -0.57 -1.08
C TYR A 35 11.78 -1.66 0.00
N GLN A 36 12.94 -1.90 0.63
CA GLN A 36 13.09 -2.89 1.70
C GLN A 36 12.20 -2.59 2.91
N GLN A 37 11.89 -1.32 3.19
CA GLN A 37 11.01 -0.96 4.29
C GLN A 37 9.56 -1.40 4.08
N PHE A 38 9.16 -1.68 2.83
CA PHE A 38 7.81 -2.04 2.42
C PHE A 38 7.76 -3.39 1.67
N GLU A 39 8.83 -4.19 1.70
CA GLU A 39 8.92 -5.44 0.92
C GLU A 39 7.88 -6.49 1.34
N SER A 40 7.43 -6.43 2.59
CA SER A 40 6.38 -7.28 3.14
C SER A 40 4.98 -6.90 2.67
N CYS A 41 4.81 -5.68 2.15
CA CYS A 41 3.52 -5.18 1.69
C CYS A 41 3.12 -5.85 0.37
N THR A 42 1.82 -5.91 0.13
CA THR A 42 1.25 -6.12 -1.21
C THR A 42 1.13 -4.79 -1.95
N ASP A 43 1.00 -4.86 -3.27
CA ASP A 43 0.77 -3.67 -4.11
C ASP A 43 -0.47 -2.88 -3.67
N GLN A 44 -1.52 -3.59 -3.22
CA GLN A 44 -2.76 -2.97 -2.77
C GLN A 44 -2.58 -2.22 -1.44
N GLU A 45 -1.91 -2.84 -0.47
CA GLU A 45 -1.62 -2.21 0.83
C GLU A 45 -0.75 -0.96 0.66
N PHE A 46 0.31 -1.07 -0.15
CA PHE A 46 1.19 0.05 -0.42
C PHE A 46 0.46 1.19 -1.15
N SER A 47 -0.36 0.87 -2.16
CA SER A 47 -1.17 1.86 -2.87
C SER A 47 -2.14 2.59 -1.95
N LEU A 48 -2.85 1.86 -1.09
CA LEU A 48 -3.80 2.44 -0.13
C LEU A 48 -3.10 3.31 0.91
N MET A 49 -1.94 2.88 1.42
CA MET A 49 -1.12 3.65 2.34
C MET A 49 -0.67 4.97 1.73
N ILE A 50 -0.16 4.95 0.49
CA ILE A 50 0.30 6.15 -0.22
C ILE A 50 -0.86 7.12 -0.45
N GLN A 51 -2.02 6.61 -0.91
CA GLN A 51 -3.22 7.42 -1.10
C GLN A 51 -3.66 8.06 0.22
N THR A 52 -3.73 7.27 1.29
CA THR A 52 -4.17 7.73 2.61
C THR A 52 -3.23 8.79 3.17
N TYR A 53 -1.92 8.65 2.98
CA TYR A 53 -0.94 9.65 3.39
C TYR A 53 -1.16 10.97 2.64
N ILE A 54 -1.30 10.93 1.31
CA ILE A 54 -1.54 12.12 0.49
C ILE A 54 -2.81 12.86 0.94
N ASP A 55 -3.87 12.12 1.29
CA ASP A 55 -5.16 12.72 1.66
C ASP A 55 -5.15 13.36 3.05
N LYS A 56 -4.25 12.92 3.94
CA LYS A 56 -4.24 13.32 5.35
C LYS A 56 -3.10 14.24 5.74
N GLU A 57 -1.98 14.15 5.05
CA GLU A 57 -0.74 14.81 5.45
C GLU A 57 -0.38 15.93 4.50
N THR A 58 0.12 17.03 5.06
CA THR A 58 0.57 18.21 4.31
C THR A 58 2.09 18.27 4.17
N TYR A 59 2.82 17.44 4.91
CA TYR A 59 4.27 17.41 4.93
C TYR A 59 4.85 16.23 4.15
N PRO A 60 6.05 16.38 3.56
CA PRO A 60 6.70 15.30 2.83
C PRO A 60 6.87 14.03 3.69
N PRO A 61 6.69 12.84 3.10
CA PRO A 61 6.69 11.61 3.86
C PRO A 61 8.04 11.24 4.48
N THR A 62 7.98 10.51 5.58
CA THR A 62 9.12 9.70 6.06
C THR A 62 8.71 8.23 5.97
N VAL A 63 9.68 7.30 6.05
CA VAL A 63 9.36 5.87 6.14
C VAL A 63 8.40 5.61 7.30
N ALA A 64 8.68 6.20 8.47
CA ALA A 64 7.84 6.07 9.65
C ALA A 64 6.44 6.68 9.43
N GLY A 65 6.37 7.86 8.81
CA GLY A 65 5.11 8.54 8.49
C GLY A 65 4.23 7.70 7.56
N LEU A 66 4.81 7.09 6.52
CA LEU A 66 4.06 6.17 5.65
C LEU A 66 3.58 4.93 6.43
N LYS A 67 4.46 4.31 7.24
CA LYS A 67 4.12 3.10 8.00
C LYS A 67 2.97 3.28 8.99
N GLN A 68 2.72 4.50 9.48
CA GLN A 68 1.54 4.78 10.32
C GLN A 68 0.21 4.54 9.60
N TYR A 69 0.21 4.63 8.26
CA TYR A 69 -0.95 4.41 7.41
C TYR A 69 -0.92 3.04 6.73
N LEU A 70 -0.01 2.16 7.13
CA LEU A 70 -0.01 0.80 6.64
C LEU A 70 -1.24 0.08 7.20
N ILE A 71 -2.27 0.02 6.38
CA ILE A 71 -3.40 -0.87 6.62
C ILE A 71 -2.96 -2.21 6.10
N GLU A 72 -2.42 -3.05 6.98
CA GLU A 72 -2.38 -4.49 6.72
C GLU A 72 -3.83 -4.86 6.43
N GLN A 73 -4.12 -5.30 5.20
CA GLN A 73 -5.44 -5.86 4.98
C GLN A 73 -5.54 -6.99 5.97
N GLN A 74 -6.48 -6.90 6.92
CA GLN A 74 -6.82 -8.04 7.74
C GLN A 74 -7.10 -9.14 6.73
N ARG A 75 -6.16 -10.09 6.61
CA ARG A 75 -6.38 -11.33 5.89
C ARG A 75 -7.67 -11.83 6.49
N LYS A 76 -8.75 -11.81 5.70
CA LYS A 76 -10.04 -12.30 6.18
C LYS A 76 -9.77 -13.65 6.83
N SER A 77 -10.22 -13.82 8.07
CA SER A 77 -10.00 -15.09 8.75
C SER A 77 -10.61 -16.19 7.89
N MET A 78 -10.10 -17.42 8.02
CA MET A 78 -10.65 -18.57 7.29
C MET A 78 -12.17 -18.66 7.48
N GLU A 79 -12.64 -18.38 8.69
CA GLU A 79 -14.07 -18.28 9.05
C GLU A 79 -14.82 -17.19 8.27
N GLN A 80 -14.23 -16.00 8.08
CA GLN A 80 -14.84 -14.92 7.28
C GLN A 80 -14.94 -15.29 5.80
N LEU A 81 -13.95 -16.03 5.27
CA LEU A 81 -13.96 -16.51 3.89
C LEU A 81 -14.99 -17.63 3.70
N GLU A 82 -15.08 -18.57 4.65
CA GLU A 82 -16.06 -19.65 4.65
C GLU A 82 -17.49 -19.09 4.72
N TRP A 83 -17.74 -18.13 5.62
CA TRP A 83 -19.04 -17.48 5.74
C TRP A 83 -19.48 -16.81 4.43
N GLU A 84 -18.58 -16.10 3.74
CA GLU A 84 -18.87 -15.50 2.44
C GLU A 84 -19.15 -16.53 1.34
N GLN A 85 -18.50 -17.70 1.39
CA GLN A 85 -18.80 -18.81 0.48
C GLN A 85 -20.18 -19.41 0.76
N THR A 86 -20.55 -19.59 2.04
CA THR A 86 -21.87 -20.10 2.43
C THR A 86 -22.99 -19.17 1.95
N ILE A 87 -22.86 -17.85 2.15
CA ILE A 87 -23.85 -16.87 1.67
C ILE A 87 -23.98 -16.92 0.15
N LYS A 88 -22.86 -16.94 -0.59
CA LYS A 88 -22.90 -17.05 -2.06
C LYS A 88 -23.58 -18.32 -2.58
N GLN A 89 -23.46 -19.43 -1.86
CA GLN A 89 -24.15 -20.68 -2.22
C GLN A 89 -25.64 -20.60 -1.92
N TRP A 90 -26.02 -19.95 -0.82
CA TRP A 90 -27.43 -19.75 -0.46
C TRP A 90 -28.16 -18.84 -1.46
N ASP A 91 -27.52 -17.75 -1.88
CA ASP A 91 -28.09 -16.83 -2.88
C ASP A 91 -28.28 -17.49 -4.25
N ARG A 92 -27.34 -18.36 -4.68
CA ARG A 92 -27.45 -19.11 -5.95
C ARG A 92 -28.45 -20.26 -5.92
N GLY A 93 -28.84 -20.73 -4.74
CA GLY A 93 -29.82 -21.80 -4.58
C GLY A 93 -31.27 -21.30 -4.47
N ASN A 94 -31.45 -19.99 -4.34
CA ASN A 94 -32.75 -19.32 -4.20
C ASN A 94 -33.17 -18.50 -5.45
N GLU A 95 -32.41 -18.59 -6.55
CA GLU A 95 -32.78 -18.13 -7.89
C GLU A 95 -33.31 -19.30 -8.74
#